data_AF-A0A969AEI5-F1
#
_entry.id   AF-A0A969AEI5-F1
#
_cell.length_a   1.000
_cell.length_b   1.000
_cell.length_c   1.000
_cell.angle_alpha   90.00
_cell.angle_beta   90.00
_cell.angle_gamma   90.00
#
_symmetry.space_group_name_H-M   'P 1'
#
loop_
_entity.id
_entity.type
_entity.pdbx_description
1 polymer ?
#
loop_
_entity_poly.entity_id
_entity_poly.type
_entity_poly.pdbx_seq_one_letter_code
_entity_poly.pdbx_strand_id
1 'polypeptide(L)'
;MKKTLTHQILHASDLKNGMDTIKNAQDYVTTDVVQSQDCKVFGQTEVFLEGGRESVLIEETNLLELTADANLAAVRKLDEFDFFGVVPRSDNSVSVSISNGGGIHAATGKLGYNSELLPSQAKPDMGKKTGEISEIDIVNALPFNNALTLLTVTREELKHLIEHGVSGANENVVSSQFPQVAGLSFTFDPNQTRIKFDSAEQGKVISNGERVQNLEIIDESGKVVDVIVKNGKFHGDSDAEVRLVTTNYLADGGDGYPFPAFGKNVVNVENALGQLLFLDPFIEFDESRQTDTVTGLFFIDDTAVPVFDFSNPKLIEVDADAGTLTMETDLLFTPEEGVAFKDEKLPGIDGGDARIEAKIVPSEDNFEIVSGTTSMTFDPAVFEELGLTLIDTNNGSTPAEGFDVGYRIISNKEDNLIFSLEEGFTPIGGAIKHIGTATLEYLSTATFARAGTEQDALAEYLAEFFPVGDDLTSPTFNHPETSPEKDTWIVNLAKVGEKSDLTFDPGTLIFGTTVNDILNIFTDFTSTNKDVINFTGLSIGFETLTIF
;
A
#
# COMPACT_ATOMS: atom_id res chain seq x y z
N MET A 1 -59.77 -12.98 -37.31
CA MET A 1 -59.02 -11.97 -38.09
C MET A 1 -58.36 -11.00 -37.12
N LYS A 2 -57.03 -10.88 -37.26
CA LYS A 2 -56.07 -9.87 -36.74
C LYS A 2 -56.46 -9.03 -35.51
N LYS A 3 -55.79 -9.32 -34.37
CA LYS A 3 -55.50 -8.33 -33.31
C LYS A 3 -54.55 -7.29 -33.92
N THR A 4 -55.00 -6.05 -34.05
CA THR A 4 -54.15 -4.93 -34.46
C THR A 4 -53.27 -4.55 -33.27
N LEU A 5 -51.97 -4.85 -33.36
CA LEU A 5 -50.93 -4.31 -32.48
C LEU A 5 -50.76 -2.83 -32.81
N THR A 6 -51.25 -1.96 -31.93
CA THR A 6 -50.93 -0.53 -31.97
C THR A 6 -49.46 -0.38 -31.56
N HIS A 7 -48.55 -0.29 -32.54
CA HIS A 7 -47.19 0.16 -32.26
C HIS A 7 -47.26 1.65 -31.92
N GLN A 8 -46.94 2.03 -30.68
CA GLN A 8 -46.60 3.41 -30.37
C GLN A 8 -45.34 3.76 -31.14
N ILE A 9 -45.47 4.60 -32.16
CA ILE A 9 -44.33 5.21 -32.82
C ILE A 9 -43.81 6.28 -31.86
N LEU A 10 -42.74 5.97 -31.13
CA LEU A 10 -41.98 6.99 -30.40
C LEU A 10 -41.45 7.99 -31.43
N HIS A 11 -41.83 9.27 -31.30
CA HIS A 11 -41.36 10.30 -32.22
C HIS A 11 -39.86 10.53 -32.01
N ALA A 12 -39.12 10.77 -33.09
CA ALA A 12 -37.67 10.99 -33.04
C ALA A 12 -37.25 12.16 -32.12
N SER A 13 -38.15 13.12 -31.88
CA SER A 13 -37.97 14.20 -30.91
C SER A 13 -37.92 13.70 -29.46
N ASP A 14 -38.72 12.69 -29.12
CA ASP A 14 -38.82 12.16 -27.75
C ASP A 14 -37.60 11.28 -27.43
N LEU A 15 -37.11 10.54 -28.44
CA LEU A 15 -35.84 9.81 -28.38
C LEU A 15 -34.64 10.75 -28.22
N LYS A 16 -34.61 11.86 -28.99
CA LYS A 16 -33.54 12.87 -28.88
C LYS A 16 -33.57 13.58 -27.52
N ASN A 17 -34.74 13.97 -27.02
CA ASN A 17 -34.86 14.59 -25.69
C ASN A 17 -34.48 13.62 -24.57
N GLY A 18 -34.84 12.34 -24.69
CA GLY A 18 -34.40 11.30 -23.76
C GLY A 18 -32.88 11.10 -23.78
N MET A 19 -32.27 11.05 -24.97
CA MET A 19 -30.81 10.98 -25.12
C MET A 19 -30.09 12.22 -24.58
N ASP A 20 -30.62 13.42 -24.85
CA ASP A 20 -30.05 14.67 -24.34
C ASP A 20 -30.17 14.74 -22.80
N THR A 21 -31.26 14.20 -22.22
CA THR A 21 -31.45 14.11 -20.75
C THR A 21 -30.50 13.10 -20.12
N ILE A 22 -30.32 11.93 -20.73
CA ILE A 22 -29.37 10.91 -20.28
C ILE A 22 -27.95 11.43 -20.37
N LYS A 23 -27.59 12.09 -21.48
CA LYS A 23 -26.29 12.71 -21.67
C LYS A 23 -26.04 13.80 -20.62
N ASN A 24 -27.00 14.69 -20.38
CA ASN A 24 -26.87 15.73 -19.37
C ASN A 24 -26.75 15.16 -17.95
N ALA A 25 -27.45 14.06 -17.64
CA ALA A 25 -27.33 13.38 -16.35
C ALA A 25 -25.97 12.67 -16.20
N GLN A 26 -25.47 12.05 -17.28
CA GLN A 26 -24.13 11.48 -17.32
C GLN A 26 -23.07 12.57 -17.17
N ASP A 27 -23.16 13.66 -17.92
CA ASP A 27 -22.23 14.80 -17.85
C ASP A 27 -22.26 15.43 -16.45
N TYR A 28 -23.43 15.56 -15.82
CA TYR A 28 -23.58 16.10 -14.46
C TYR A 28 -22.96 15.17 -13.40
N VAL A 29 -23.27 13.87 -13.42
CA VAL A 29 -22.69 12.89 -12.49
C VAL A 29 -21.17 12.77 -12.66
N THR A 30 -20.69 12.78 -13.91
CA THR A 30 -19.24 12.73 -14.20
C THR A 30 -18.54 13.99 -13.71
N THR A 31 -19.20 15.15 -13.82
CA THR A 31 -18.67 16.42 -13.33
C THR A 31 -18.60 16.42 -11.80
N ASP A 32 -19.68 16.07 -11.10
CA ASP A 32 -19.71 16.09 -9.61
C ASP A 32 -18.70 15.09 -8.99
N VAL A 33 -18.55 13.89 -9.57
CA VAL A 33 -17.56 12.90 -9.10
C VAL A 33 -16.14 13.40 -9.32
N VAL A 34 -15.80 13.82 -10.54
CA VAL A 34 -14.44 14.33 -10.84
C VAL A 34 -14.10 15.55 -9.98
N GLN A 35 -15.06 16.44 -9.75
CA GLN A 35 -14.89 17.58 -8.86
C GLN A 35 -14.63 17.15 -7.41
N SER A 36 -15.37 16.19 -6.88
CA SER A 36 -15.18 15.69 -5.52
C SER A 36 -13.80 15.06 -5.31
N GLN A 37 -13.27 14.37 -6.32
CA GLN A 37 -11.95 13.75 -6.30
C GLN A 37 -10.83 14.79 -6.46
N ASP A 38 -11.06 15.83 -7.28
CA ASP A 38 -10.10 16.93 -7.44
C ASP A 38 -9.90 17.76 -6.17
N CYS A 39 -10.92 17.86 -5.31
CA CYS A 39 -10.88 18.63 -4.06
C CYS A 39 -10.11 17.93 -2.94
N LYS A 40 -9.87 16.61 -3.04
CA LYS A 40 -9.17 15.84 -2.01
C LYS A 40 -7.71 15.72 -2.39
N VAL A 41 -6.84 16.31 -1.57
CA VAL A 41 -5.41 16.42 -1.81
C VAL A 41 -4.64 15.58 -0.79
N PHE A 42 -3.65 14.83 -1.27
CA PHE A 42 -2.89 13.86 -0.46
C PHE A 42 -1.43 14.24 -0.30
N GLY A 43 -0.90 15.16 -1.11
CA GLY A 43 0.46 15.67 -0.90
C GLY A 43 0.83 16.72 -1.94
N GLN A 44 2.12 17.04 -2.02
CA GLN A 44 2.64 18.11 -2.88
C GLN A 44 3.92 17.71 -3.65
N THR A 45 4.02 18.20 -4.88
CA THR A 45 5.21 18.09 -5.75
C THR A 45 5.59 19.45 -6.33
N GLU A 46 6.88 19.74 -6.38
CA GLU A 46 7.44 20.91 -7.08
C GLU A 46 7.75 20.62 -8.56
N VAL A 47 7.73 19.34 -8.94
CA VAL A 47 8.15 18.85 -10.25
C VAL A 47 7.00 18.15 -10.98
N PHE A 48 7.14 18.03 -12.30
CA PHE A 48 6.30 17.14 -13.10
C PHE A 48 6.62 15.69 -12.76
N LEU A 49 5.59 14.85 -12.61
CA LEU A 49 5.74 13.42 -12.36
C LEU A 49 5.50 12.66 -13.66
N GLU A 50 6.55 12.07 -14.22
CA GLU A 50 6.53 11.43 -15.54
C GLU A 50 5.88 10.04 -15.50
N GLY A 51 4.71 9.93 -16.14
CA GLY A 51 3.89 8.72 -16.23
C GLY A 51 3.52 8.36 -17.67
N GLY A 52 4.21 8.93 -18.66
CA GLY A 52 4.04 8.69 -20.08
C GLY A 52 4.51 7.30 -20.49
N ARG A 53 3.74 6.62 -21.33
CA ARG A 53 4.01 5.22 -21.77
C ARG A 53 5.34 5.07 -22.50
N GLU A 54 5.81 6.14 -23.12
CA GLU A 54 7.07 6.23 -23.82
C GLU A 54 8.28 6.16 -22.89
N SER A 55 8.13 6.49 -21.60
CA SER A 55 9.20 6.47 -20.59
C SER A 55 9.02 5.33 -19.61
N VAL A 56 7.84 5.20 -18.97
CA VAL A 56 7.60 4.19 -17.91
C VAL A 56 7.84 2.73 -18.36
N LEU A 57 7.87 2.46 -19.67
CA LEU A 57 8.05 1.13 -20.26
C LEU A 57 9.49 0.82 -20.71
N ILE A 58 10.43 1.75 -20.56
CA ILE A 58 11.80 1.60 -21.09
C ILE A 58 12.91 2.18 -20.20
N GLU A 59 12.58 3.08 -19.27
CA GLU A 59 13.54 3.84 -18.45
C GLU A 59 13.00 4.13 -17.04
N GLU A 60 13.89 4.65 -16.19
CA GLU A 60 13.57 5.17 -14.86
C GLU A 60 12.68 6.40 -15.01
N THR A 61 11.67 6.58 -14.15
CA THR A 61 10.96 7.87 -14.03
C THR A 61 10.72 8.23 -12.57
N ASN A 62 10.61 9.51 -12.30
CA ASN A 62 10.43 10.02 -10.95
C ASN A 62 9.07 9.65 -10.32
N LEU A 63 8.00 9.55 -11.12
CA LEU A 63 6.70 9.05 -10.62
C LEU A 63 6.83 7.59 -10.20
N LEU A 64 7.62 6.82 -10.94
CA LEU A 64 7.77 5.40 -10.70
C LEU A 64 8.60 5.11 -9.46
N GLU A 65 9.70 5.82 -9.27
CA GLU A 65 10.45 5.85 -8.00
C GLU A 65 9.49 6.14 -6.83
N LEU A 66 8.70 7.21 -6.94
CA LEU A 66 7.73 7.61 -5.92
C LEU A 66 6.71 6.50 -5.62
N THR A 67 6.15 5.82 -6.64
CA THR A 67 5.20 4.72 -6.42
C THR A 67 5.85 3.46 -5.86
N ALA A 68 7.09 3.16 -6.25
CA ALA A 68 7.79 1.99 -5.76
C ALA A 68 8.21 2.17 -4.29
N ASP A 69 8.66 3.38 -3.93
CA ASP A 69 8.93 3.78 -2.55
C ASP A 69 7.66 3.74 -1.70
N ALA A 70 6.54 4.25 -2.22
CA ALA A 70 5.25 4.19 -1.54
C ALA A 70 4.82 2.75 -1.24
N ASN A 71 4.94 1.85 -2.22
CA ASN A 71 4.65 0.43 -2.03
C ASN A 71 5.55 -0.20 -0.95
N LEU A 72 6.83 0.15 -0.93
CA LEU A 72 7.79 -0.33 0.06
C LEU A 72 7.50 0.21 1.46
N ALA A 73 7.19 1.51 1.58
CA ALA A 73 6.85 2.16 2.83
C ALA A 73 5.56 1.60 3.43
N ALA A 74 4.52 1.39 2.61
CA ALA A 74 3.24 0.85 3.04
C ALA A 74 3.42 -0.51 3.74
N VAL A 75 4.19 -1.43 3.15
CA VAL A 75 4.42 -2.75 3.76
C VAL A 75 5.41 -2.72 4.94
N ARG A 76 6.35 -1.77 4.99
CA ARG A 76 7.26 -1.60 6.12
C ARG A 76 6.53 -1.13 7.36
N LYS A 77 5.56 -0.22 7.23
CA LYS A 77 4.65 0.11 8.34
C LYS A 77 3.99 -1.14 8.91
N LEU A 78 3.56 -2.07 8.06
CA LEU A 78 2.94 -3.31 8.53
C LEU A 78 3.93 -4.24 9.25
N ASP A 79 5.20 -4.23 8.86
CA ASP A 79 6.28 -4.93 9.57
C ASP A 79 6.56 -4.30 10.95
N GLU A 80 6.38 -2.98 11.10
CA GLU A 80 6.50 -2.30 12.40
C GLU A 80 5.39 -2.69 13.38
N PHE A 81 4.15 -2.75 12.89
CA PHE A 81 2.96 -3.09 13.68
C PHE A 81 2.70 -4.59 13.82
N ASP A 82 3.38 -5.44 13.05
CA ASP A 82 3.25 -6.92 13.06
C ASP A 82 1.78 -7.37 13.10
N PHE A 83 0.93 -6.63 12.39
CA PHE A 83 -0.52 -6.77 12.43
C PHE A 83 -0.87 -8.21 12.02
N PHE A 84 -1.55 -8.97 12.88
CA PHE A 84 -1.94 -10.37 12.66
C PHE A 84 -0.82 -11.36 12.25
N GLY A 85 0.45 -11.08 12.53
CA GLY A 85 1.56 -11.97 12.14
C GLY A 85 1.87 -11.99 10.64
N VAL A 86 1.45 -10.93 9.93
CA VAL A 86 1.49 -10.79 8.47
C VAL A 86 2.91 -10.62 7.92
N VAL A 87 3.81 -10.03 8.70
CA VAL A 87 5.24 -9.88 8.36
C VAL A 87 6.08 -10.34 9.55
N PRO A 88 6.93 -11.37 9.40
CA PRO A 88 7.82 -11.78 10.49
C PRO A 88 8.82 -10.66 10.80
N ARG A 89 8.71 -10.07 11.99
CA ARG A 89 9.60 -9.01 12.46
C ARG A 89 11.07 -9.41 12.34
N SER A 90 11.74 -8.87 11.35
CA SER A 90 13.19 -8.69 11.32
C SER A 90 13.42 -7.30 10.77
N ASP A 91 14.18 -6.49 11.51
CA ASP A 91 14.79 -5.23 11.09
C ASP A 91 14.64 -4.82 9.61
N ASN A 92 13.46 -4.31 9.22
CA ASN A 92 13.18 -3.83 7.86
C ASN A 92 13.37 -4.92 6.78
N SER A 93 12.90 -6.13 7.06
CA SER A 93 13.15 -7.33 6.25
C SER A 93 12.72 -7.19 4.80
N VAL A 94 11.66 -6.42 4.55
CA VAL A 94 11.23 -6.04 3.21
C VAL A 94 12.18 -4.98 2.67
N SER A 95 13.05 -5.41 1.77
CA SER A 95 14.13 -4.56 1.25
C SER A 95 13.88 -4.06 -0.17
N VAL A 96 12.87 -4.60 -0.85
CA VAL A 96 12.70 -4.43 -2.29
C VAL A 96 11.22 -4.25 -2.65
N SER A 97 10.94 -3.33 -3.56
CA SER A 97 9.67 -3.22 -4.28
C SER A 97 9.89 -3.46 -5.77
N ILE A 98 9.01 -4.23 -6.42
CA ILE A 98 9.00 -4.42 -7.87
C ILE A 98 7.56 -4.26 -8.39
N SER A 99 7.35 -3.30 -9.27
CA SER A 99 6.14 -3.15 -10.07
C SER A 99 6.51 -3.11 -11.56
N ASN A 100 5.52 -3.16 -12.44
CA ASN A 100 5.73 -3.07 -13.88
C ASN A 100 5.27 -1.71 -14.39
N GLY A 101 6.03 -1.10 -15.30
CA GLY A 101 5.67 0.18 -15.90
C GLY A 101 4.30 0.20 -16.59
N GLY A 102 3.81 -0.98 -17.03
CA GLY A 102 2.47 -1.13 -17.58
C GLY A 102 1.33 -0.80 -16.62
N GLY A 103 1.58 -0.77 -15.31
CA GLY A 103 0.62 -0.35 -14.28
C GLY A 103 0.43 1.17 -14.19
N ILE A 104 1.35 1.97 -14.72
CA ILE A 104 1.27 3.43 -14.75
C ILE A 104 0.65 3.93 -16.06
N HIS A 105 -0.31 4.85 -15.93
CA HIS A 105 -1.15 5.28 -17.05
C HIS A 105 -1.22 6.78 -17.29
N ALA A 106 -0.78 7.60 -16.34
CA ALA A 106 -0.83 9.04 -16.49
C ALA A 106 0.29 9.72 -15.71
N ALA A 107 0.85 10.77 -16.32
CA ALA A 107 1.69 11.74 -15.65
C ALA A 107 0.85 12.65 -14.74
N THR A 108 1.49 13.21 -13.70
CA THR A 108 0.90 14.26 -12.87
C THR A 108 1.62 15.58 -13.12
N GLY A 109 0.89 16.57 -13.64
CA GLY A 109 1.45 17.85 -14.04
C GLY A 109 0.98 18.28 -15.42
N LYS A 110 1.70 19.22 -16.02
CA LYS A 110 1.33 19.76 -17.34
C LYS A 110 2.55 20.06 -18.20
N LEU A 111 2.46 19.67 -19.46
CA LEU A 111 3.36 20.17 -20.49
C LEU A 111 2.99 21.62 -20.86
N GLY A 112 3.88 22.54 -20.55
CA GLY A 112 3.80 23.96 -20.92
C GLY A 112 4.00 24.18 -22.43
N TYR A 113 3.75 25.41 -22.88
CA TYR A 113 3.78 25.78 -24.30
C TYR A 113 5.14 25.58 -25.00
N ASN A 114 6.24 25.57 -24.24
CA ASN A 114 7.61 25.40 -24.74
C ASN A 114 8.21 24.04 -24.39
N SER A 115 7.36 23.02 -24.21
CA SER A 115 7.77 21.70 -23.67
C SER A 115 8.36 21.79 -22.24
N GLU A 116 7.97 22.82 -21.50
CA GLU A 116 8.33 22.96 -20.09
C GLU A 116 7.51 21.97 -19.27
N LEU A 117 8.16 21.15 -18.46
CA LEU A 117 7.49 20.24 -17.53
C LEU A 117 7.10 21.03 -16.28
N LEU A 118 5.80 21.23 -16.07
CA LEU A 118 5.26 21.95 -14.92
C LEU A 118 4.63 20.96 -13.93
N PRO A 119 4.71 21.22 -12.61
CA PRO A 119 4.05 20.38 -11.60
C PRO A 119 2.52 20.37 -11.77
N SER A 120 1.83 19.63 -10.91
CA SER A 120 0.36 19.65 -10.84
C SER A 120 -0.17 21.10 -10.84
N GLN A 121 -1.17 21.38 -11.66
CA GLN A 121 -1.66 22.75 -11.86
C GLN A 121 -2.85 23.05 -10.96
N ALA A 122 -2.92 24.28 -10.45
CA ALA A 122 -4.06 24.73 -9.67
C ALA A 122 -5.40 24.57 -10.42
N LYS A 123 -6.44 24.18 -9.69
CA LYS A 123 -7.84 24.21 -10.12
C LYS A 123 -8.63 25.08 -9.14
N PRO A 124 -8.65 26.41 -9.31
CA PRO A 124 -9.23 27.33 -8.33
C PRO A 124 -10.69 27.06 -7.99
N ASP A 125 -11.47 26.57 -8.95
CA ASP A 125 -12.88 26.22 -8.76
C ASP A 125 -13.07 25.00 -7.83
N MET A 126 -12.01 24.21 -7.60
CA MET A 126 -11.97 23.00 -6.76
C MET A 126 -11.08 23.15 -5.52
N GLY A 127 -10.54 24.35 -5.25
CA GLY A 127 -9.65 24.60 -4.10
C GLY A 127 -8.23 24.03 -4.21
N LYS A 128 -7.93 23.21 -5.22
CA LYS A 128 -6.59 22.65 -5.48
C LYS A 128 -5.59 23.71 -5.93
N LYS A 129 -4.45 23.79 -5.24
CA LYS A 129 -3.32 24.68 -5.55
C LYS A 129 -2.32 24.02 -6.49
N THR A 130 -1.42 24.82 -7.06
CA THR A 130 -0.31 24.32 -7.87
C THR A 130 0.60 23.48 -6.99
N GLY A 131 1.05 22.34 -7.51
CA GLY A 131 1.89 21.36 -6.81
C GLY A 131 1.11 20.33 -6.02
N GLU A 132 -0.14 20.60 -5.61
CA GLU A 132 -0.94 19.62 -4.88
C GLU A 132 -1.32 18.42 -5.77
N ILE A 133 -1.20 17.22 -5.20
CA ILE A 133 -1.58 15.95 -5.83
C ILE A 133 -2.94 15.54 -5.26
N SER A 134 -3.94 15.41 -6.13
CA SER A 134 -5.31 15.08 -5.74
C SER A 134 -5.67 13.60 -5.93
N GLU A 135 -6.80 13.16 -5.37
CA GLU A 135 -7.34 11.80 -5.54
C GLU A 135 -7.37 11.40 -7.01
N ILE A 136 -7.85 12.29 -7.88
CA ILE A 136 -7.96 11.99 -9.32
C ILE A 136 -6.59 11.89 -10.00
N ASP A 137 -5.55 12.57 -9.50
CA ASP A 137 -4.19 12.41 -10.06
C ASP A 137 -3.68 10.99 -9.76
N ILE A 138 -3.88 10.53 -8.51
CA ILE A 138 -3.51 9.17 -8.07
C ILE A 138 -4.31 8.11 -8.85
N VAL A 139 -5.62 8.28 -8.96
CA VAL A 139 -6.49 7.36 -9.70
C VAL A 139 -6.12 7.29 -11.19
N ASN A 140 -5.76 8.43 -11.80
CA ASN A 140 -5.34 8.44 -13.21
C ASN A 140 -3.95 7.80 -13.40
N ALA A 141 -3.02 8.01 -12.47
CA ALA A 141 -1.70 7.41 -12.51
C ALA A 141 -1.79 5.88 -12.36
N LEU A 142 -2.60 5.39 -11.41
CA LEU A 142 -2.71 3.98 -11.01
C LEU A 142 -4.15 3.44 -11.15
N PRO A 143 -4.72 3.38 -12.37
CA PRO A 143 -6.16 3.14 -12.57
C PRO A 143 -6.64 1.73 -12.20
N PHE A 144 -5.72 0.76 -12.07
CA PHE A 144 -6.06 -0.60 -11.70
C PHE A 144 -6.15 -0.80 -10.18
N ASN A 145 -5.51 0.07 -9.41
CA ASN A 145 -5.39 -0.02 -7.96
C ASN A 145 -5.02 -1.43 -7.47
N ASN A 146 -3.91 -1.99 -7.95
CA ASN A 146 -3.59 -3.37 -7.62
C ASN A 146 -3.35 -3.53 -6.11
N ALA A 147 -3.74 -4.67 -5.56
CA ALA A 147 -3.39 -5.03 -4.19
C ALA A 147 -1.88 -5.27 -4.10
N LEU A 148 -1.25 -4.85 -3.02
CA LEU A 148 0.14 -5.19 -2.74
C LEU A 148 0.25 -6.64 -2.28
N THR A 149 1.33 -7.30 -2.66
CA THR A 149 1.62 -8.69 -2.33
C THR A 149 3.06 -8.79 -1.84
N LEU A 150 3.22 -9.25 -0.61
CA LEU A 150 4.50 -9.60 -0.02
C LEU A 150 4.85 -11.04 -0.34
N LEU A 151 6.08 -11.30 -0.75
CA LEU A 151 6.58 -12.64 -0.98
C LEU A 151 8.09 -12.71 -0.76
N THR A 152 8.58 -13.93 -0.60
CA THR A 152 10.01 -14.22 -0.45
C THR A 152 10.51 -14.96 -1.68
N VAL A 153 11.63 -14.52 -2.23
CA VAL A 153 12.37 -15.18 -3.31
C VAL A 153 13.82 -15.39 -2.91
N THR A 154 14.54 -16.27 -3.60
CA THR A 154 16.00 -16.32 -3.47
C THR A 154 16.66 -15.17 -4.25
N ARG A 155 17.92 -14.87 -3.95
CA ARG A 155 18.69 -13.88 -4.72
C ARG A 155 18.85 -14.26 -6.19
N GLU A 156 18.98 -15.55 -6.50
CA GLU A 156 18.99 -16.03 -7.90
C GLU A 156 17.65 -15.78 -8.59
N GLU A 157 16.54 -16.07 -7.92
CA GLU A 157 15.20 -15.79 -8.42
C GLU A 157 14.97 -14.28 -8.62
N LEU A 158 15.45 -13.44 -7.70
CA LEU A 158 15.43 -11.98 -7.86
C LEU A 158 16.19 -11.51 -9.11
N LYS A 159 17.40 -12.06 -9.37
CA LYS A 159 18.10 -11.80 -10.64
C LYS A 159 17.24 -12.20 -11.84
N HIS A 160 16.58 -13.37 -11.80
CA HIS A 160 15.72 -13.82 -12.89
C HIS A 160 14.50 -12.91 -13.12
N LEU A 161 13.92 -12.35 -12.05
CA LEU A 161 12.82 -11.38 -12.13
C LEU A 161 13.26 -10.08 -12.81
N ILE A 162 14.41 -9.52 -12.42
CA ILE A 162 14.94 -8.30 -13.05
C ILE A 162 15.37 -8.57 -14.50
N GLU A 163 16.04 -9.69 -14.78
CA GLU A 163 16.37 -10.11 -16.15
C GLU A 163 15.12 -10.26 -17.03
N HIS A 164 14.03 -10.78 -16.46
CA HIS A 164 12.74 -10.84 -17.14
C HIS A 164 12.25 -9.43 -17.45
N GLY A 165 12.18 -8.54 -16.46
CA GLY A 165 11.71 -7.18 -16.65
C GLY A 165 12.41 -6.46 -17.80
N VAL A 166 13.74 -6.58 -17.90
CA VAL A 166 14.51 -5.96 -18.98
C VAL A 166 14.66 -6.80 -20.25
N SER A 167 14.06 -8.01 -20.32
CA SER A 167 14.20 -8.91 -21.48
C SER A 167 13.50 -8.39 -22.74
N GLY A 168 12.49 -7.54 -22.58
CA GLY A 168 11.80 -6.83 -23.66
C GLY A 168 12.52 -5.56 -24.13
N ALA A 169 13.34 -4.96 -23.26
CA ALA A 169 14.00 -3.68 -23.52
C ALA A 169 14.91 -3.77 -24.75
N ASN A 170 14.67 -2.88 -25.71
CA ASN A 170 15.57 -2.55 -26.82
C ASN A 170 15.20 -1.14 -27.31
N GLU A 171 16.04 -0.53 -28.16
CA GLU A 171 15.91 0.87 -28.55
C GLU A 171 14.53 1.29 -29.10
N ASN A 172 13.64 0.36 -29.48
CA ASN A 172 12.34 0.67 -30.09
C ASN A 172 11.17 -0.23 -29.62
N VAL A 173 11.32 -0.96 -28.51
CA VAL A 173 10.22 -1.81 -27.99
C VAL A 173 9.84 -1.35 -26.60
N VAL A 174 8.64 -0.79 -26.52
CA VAL A 174 7.90 -0.65 -25.27
C VAL A 174 7.43 -2.03 -24.82
N SER A 175 7.74 -2.41 -23.58
CA SER A 175 7.19 -3.61 -22.98
C SER A 175 6.58 -3.28 -21.62
N SER A 176 5.32 -3.68 -21.43
CA SER A 176 4.60 -3.51 -20.16
C SER A 176 5.37 -4.10 -18.97
N GLN A 177 6.19 -5.12 -19.22
CA GLN A 177 6.94 -5.85 -18.21
C GLN A 177 8.13 -5.09 -17.60
N PHE A 178 8.53 -3.93 -18.15
CA PHE A 178 9.71 -3.20 -17.65
C PHE A 178 9.59 -2.92 -16.15
N PRO A 179 10.60 -3.27 -15.32
CA PRO A 179 10.47 -3.25 -13.89
C PRO A 179 10.70 -1.85 -13.34
N GLN A 180 9.96 -1.54 -12.30
CA GLN A 180 9.99 -0.29 -11.57
C GLN A 180 10.25 -0.66 -10.12
N VAL A 181 11.28 -0.06 -9.53
CA VAL A 181 11.91 -0.64 -8.33
C VAL A 181 12.16 0.40 -7.25
N ALA A 182 12.07 -0.05 -6.00
CA ALA A 182 12.60 0.66 -4.83
C ALA A 182 13.43 -0.31 -3.99
N GLY A 183 14.43 0.22 -3.29
CA GLY A 183 15.40 -0.59 -2.55
C GLY A 183 16.34 -1.43 -3.44
N LEU A 184 16.33 -1.19 -4.74
CA LEU A 184 17.25 -1.78 -5.72
C LEU A 184 17.90 -0.71 -6.58
N SER A 185 19.14 -0.96 -6.99
CA SER A 185 19.77 -0.31 -8.13
C SER A 185 20.35 -1.37 -9.06
N PHE A 186 20.21 -1.19 -10.37
CA PHE A 186 20.78 -2.09 -11.35
C PHE A 186 21.17 -1.40 -12.65
N THR A 187 22.12 -2.01 -13.35
CA THR A 187 22.53 -1.60 -14.69
C THR A 187 22.29 -2.74 -15.66
N PHE A 188 21.83 -2.48 -16.87
CA PHE A 188 21.61 -3.52 -17.88
C PHE A 188 22.09 -3.13 -19.27
N ASP A 189 22.52 -4.12 -20.05
CA ASP A 189 22.86 -3.99 -21.46
C ASP A 189 21.84 -4.76 -22.32
N PRO A 190 20.96 -4.07 -23.07
CA PRO A 190 19.91 -4.71 -23.88
C PRO A 190 20.48 -5.54 -25.04
N ASN A 191 21.76 -5.40 -25.39
CA ASN A 191 22.41 -6.15 -26.46
C ASN A 191 22.85 -7.56 -26.03
N GLN A 192 22.82 -7.86 -24.72
CA GLN A 192 23.15 -9.17 -24.20
C GLN A 192 21.99 -10.17 -24.32
N THR A 193 22.31 -11.44 -24.12
CA THR A 193 21.36 -12.55 -24.17
C THR A 193 20.22 -12.33 -23.19
N ARG A 194 18.97 -12.31 -23.68
CA ARG A 194 17.79 -12.20 -22.81
C ARG A 194 17.46 -13.54 -22.14
N ILE A 195 16.92 -13.48 -20.92
CA ILE A 195 16.33 -14.64 -20.26
C ILE A 195 15.11 -15.15 -21.03
N LYS A 196 14.87 -16.47 -20.98
CA LYS A 196 13.63 -17.09 -21.46
C LYS A 196 13.21 -18.19 -20.50
N PHE A 197 11.92 -18.24 -20.21
CA PHE A 197 11.29 -19.31 -19.44
C PHE A 197 10.57 -20.31 -20.34
N ASP A 198 10.44 -21.54 -19.85
CA ASP A 198 9.61 -22.56 -20.47
C ASP A 198 8.13 -22.19 -20.32
N SER A 199 7.38 -22.22 -21.43
CA SER A 199 5.94 -21.94 -21.40
C SER A 199 5.11 -23.07 -20.78
N ALA A 200 5.66 -24.28 -20.68
CA ALA A 200 4.98 -25.46 -20.14
C ALA A 200 5.35 -25.76 -18.68
N GLU A 201 6.45 -25.19 -18.17
CA GLU A 201 6.95 -25.38 -16.80
C GLU A 201 7.34 -24.03 -16.21
N GLN A 202 6.44 -23.44 -15.41
CA GLN A 202 6.62 -22.10 -14.85
C GLN A 202 7.94 -21.99 -14.07
N GLY A 203 8.63 -20.86 -14.21
CA GLY A 203 9.91 -20.58 -13.54
C GLY A 203 11.13 -21.30 -14.12
N LYS A 204 10.95 -22.29 -15.01
CA LYS A 204 12.09 -22.99 -15.61
C LYS A 204 12.79 -22.15 -16.66
N VAL A 205 14.05 -21.81 -16.40
CA VAL A 205 14.91 -21.10 -17.34
C VAL A 205 15.35 -22.03 -18.48
N ILE A 206 15.07 -21.65 -19.73
CA ILE A 206 15.51 -22.36 -20.95
C ILE A 206 16.59 -21.59 -21.72
N SER A 207 16.78 -20.31 -21.40
CA SER A 207 17.89 -19.49 -21.86
C SER A 207 18.25 -18.55 -20.72
N ASN A 208 19.49 -18.63 -20.22
CA ASN A 208 19.92 -17.74 -19.14
C ASN A 208 19.97 -16.29 -19.62
N GLY A 209 19.64 -15.36 -18.72
CA GLY A 209 19.76 -13.92 -18.96
C GLY A 209 21.15 -13.41 -18.61
N GLU A 210 21.68 -12.55 -19.48
CA GLU A 210 22.97 -11.87 -19.35
C GLU A 210 22.81 -10.34 -19.50
N ARG A 211 21.59 -9.81 -19.47
CA ARG A 211 21.36 -8.37 -19.66
C ARG A 211 21.72 -7.58 -18.42
N VAL A 212 21.41 -8.10 -17.23
CA VAL A 212 21.72 -7.42 -15.98
C VAL A 212 23.23 -7.50 -15.73
N GLN A 213 23.90 -6.34 -15.71
CA GLN A 213 25.35 -6.22 -15.49
C GLN A 213 25.70 -5.95 -14.03
N ASN A 214 24.90 -5.17 -13.32
CA ASN A 214 25.04 -4.97 -11.88
C ASN A 214 23.64 -4.97 -11.27
N LEU A 215 23.49 -5.52 -10.07
CA LEU A 215 22.24 -5.56 -9.31
C LEU A 215 22.58 -5.53 -7.83
N GLU A 216 22.08 -4.51 -7.14
CA GLU A 216 22.42 -4.18 -5.77
C GLU A 216 21.13 -3.86 -5.00
N ILE A 217 21.02 -4.34 -3.76
CA ILE A 217 20.02 -3.87 -2.80
C ILE A 217 20.63 -2.63 -2.12
N ILE A 218 19.83 -1.57 -2.02
CA ILE A 218 20.21 -0.29 -1.42
C ILE A 218 19.28 0.04 -0.26
N ASP A 219 19.80 0.76 0.74
CA ASP A 219 18.97 1.36 1.79
C ASP A 219 18.34 2.69 1.33
N GLU A 220 17.52 3.29 2.20
CA GLU A 220 16.83 4.57 1.97
C GLU A 220 17.78 5.75 1.71
N SER A 221 19.07 5.63 2.08
CA SER A 221 20.09 6.65 1.78
C SER A 221 20.76 6.45 0.42
N GLY A 222 20.36 5.42 -0.34
CA GLY A 222 20.98 5.01 -1.58
C GLY A 222 22.28 4.23 -1.39
N LYS A 223 22.61 3.83 -0.15
CA LYS A 223 23.82 3.08 0.14
C LYS A 223 23.60 1.60 -0.15
N VAL A 224 24.56 1.00 -0.86
CA VAL A 224 24.59 -0.45 -1.13
C VAL A 224 24.68 -1.25 0.17
N VAL A 225 23.67 -2.08 0.41
CA VAL A 225 23.60 -3.02 1.54
C VAL A 225 23.95 -4.44 1.12
N ASP A 226 23.67 -4.81 -0.13
CA ASP A 226 23.94 -6.15 -0.67
C ASP A 226 24.19 -6.11 -2.17
N VAL A 227 25.14 -6.91 -2.66
CA VAL A 227 25.53 -6.98 -4.08
C VAL A 227 25.18 -8.36 -4.61
N ILE A 228 24.23 -8.44 -5.54
CA ILE A 228 23.70 -9.68 -6.13
C ILE A 228 24.36 -9.99 -7.47
N VAL A 229 24.56 -8.97 -8.31
CA VAL A 229 25.27 -9.12 -9.59
C VAL A 229 26.33 -8.05 -9.70
N LYS A 230 27.52 -8.44 -10.14
CA LYS A 230 28.62 -7.53 -10.43
C LYS A 230 29.32 -7.91 -11.73
N ASN A 231 29.41 -6.97 -12.67
CA ASN A 231 29.99 -7.18 -13.99
C ASN A 231 29.44 -8.42 -14.72
N GLY A 232 28.12 -8.59 -14.71
CA GLY A 232 27.38 -9.67 -15.36
C GLY A 232 27.47 -11.03 -14.65
N LYS A 233 28.11 -11.09 -13.47
CA LYS A 233 28.29 -12.33 -12.70
C LYS A 233 27.54 -12.26 -11.38
N PHE A 234 26.87 -13.36 -11.03
CA PHE A 234 26.24 -13.51 -9.72
C PHE A 234 27.29 -13.43 -8.60
N HIS A 235 26.92 -12.79 -7.49
CA HIS A 235 27.77 -12.51 -6.35
C HIS A 235 27.05 -12.85 -5.05
N GLY A 236 27.75 -13.50 -4.12
CA GLY A 236 27.19 -13.93 -2.83
C GLY A 236 26.49 -15.29 -2.88
N ASP A 237 25.64 -15.52 -1.89
CA ASP A 237 24.85 -16.75 -1.73
C ASP A 237 23.59 -16.71 -2.60
N SER A 238 23.42 -17.65 -3.53
CA SER A 238 22.27 -17.70 -4.44
C SER A 238 20.96 -17.99 -3.74
N ASP A 239 21.02 -18.75 -2.64
CA ASP A 239 19.86 -19.27 -1.93
C ASP A 239 19.40 -18.35 -0.80
N ALA A 240 20.19 -17.32 -0.50
CA ALA A 240 19.81 -16.30 0.47
C ALA A 240 18.47 -15.66 0.07
N GLU A 241 17.60 -15.48 1.06
CA GLU A 241 16.24 -15.03 0.85
C GLU A 241 16.18 -13.50 0.81
N VAL A 242 15.31 -12.99 -0.07
CA VAL A 242 14.94 -11.58 -0.16
C VAL A 242 13.42 -11.49 -0.04
N ARG A 243 12.98 -10.75 0.98
CA ARG A 243 11.56 -10.38 1.13
C ARG A 243 11.31 -9.12 0.32
N LEU A 244 10.29 -9.17 -0.54
CA LEU A 244 9.93 -8.06 -1.41
C LEU A 244 8.43 -7.86 -1.47
N VAL A 245 8.03 -6.66 -1.90
CA VAL A 245 6.66 -6.31 -2.27
C VAL A 245 6.53 -6.18 -3.79
N THR A 246 5.41 -6.63 -4.32
CA THR A 246 5.01 -6.48 -5.73
C THR A 246 3.51 -6.29 -5.81
N THR A 247 2.97 -5.94 -6.97
CA THR A 247 1.51 -5.98 -7.19
C THR A 247 1.00 -7.42 -7.27
N ASN A 248 -0.27 -7.65 -6.89
CA ASN A 248 -0.93 -8.95 -7.07
C ASN A 248 -0.97 -9.36 -8.55
N TYR A 249 -1.13 -8.41 -9.47
CA TYR A 249 -1.05 -8.65 -10.91
C TYR A 249 0.25 -9.38 -11.30
N LEU A 250 1.40 -8.88 -10.84
CA LEU A 250 2.68 -9.54 -11.10
C LEU A 250 2.85 -10.82 -10.30
N ALA A 251 2.43 -10.84 -9.03
CA ALA A 251 2.49 -12.03 -8.18
C ALA A 251 1.75 -13.23 -8.80
N ASP A 252 0.63 -12.98 -9.48
CA ASP A 252 -0.18 -13.97 -10.20
C ASP A 252 0.39 -14.35 -11.58
N GLY A 253 1.52 -13.77 -11.98
CA GLY A 253 2.23 -14.05 -13.23
C GLY A 253 1.92 -13.08 -14.38
N GLY A 254 1.35 -11.92 -14.05
CA GLY A 254 1.15 -10.80 -14.98
C GLY A 254 2.44 -10.43 -15.72
N ASP A 255 2.30 -9.96 -16.96
CA ASP A 255 3.41 -9.65 -17.87
C ASP A 255 4.48 -10.76 -18.01
N GLY A 256 4.11 -12.02 -17.70
CA GLY A 256 4.98 -13.18 -17.79
C GLY A 256 6.00 -13.31 -16.66
N TYR A 257 5.85 -12.56 -15.56
CA TYR A 257 6.71 -12.69 -14.40
C TYR A 257 6.56 -14.08 -13.75
N PRO A 258 7.65 -14.79 -13.43
CA PRO A 258 7.59 -16.14 -12.85
C PRO A 258 7.32 -16.16 -11.33
N PHE A 259 6.71 -15.12 -10.75
CA PHE A 259 6.38 -15.09 -9.31
C PHE A 259 5.59 -16.31 -8.82
N PRO A 260 4.61 -16.88 -9.58
CA PRO A 260 3.92 -18.09 -9.13
C PRO A 260 4.83 -19.31 -8.90
N ALA A 261 6.01 -19.34 -9.54
CA ALA A 261 6.99 -20.41 -9.37
C ALA A 261 8.03 -20.11 -8.29
N PHE A 262 8.39 -18.83 -8.11
CA PHE A 262 9.48 -18.40 -7.21
C PHE A 262 8.97 -17.97 -5.83
N GLY A 263 7.83 -17.30 -5.77
CA GLY A 263 7.31 -16.67 -4.56
C GLY A 263 6.93 -17.69 -3.48
N LYS A 264 7.53 -17.53 -2.30
CA LYS A 264 7.20 -18.26 -1.07
C LYS A 264 6.64 -17.29 -0.05
N ASN A 265 6.00 -17.82 1.00
CA ASN A 265 5.44 -17.03 2.09
C ASN A 265 4.59 -15.85 1.59
N VAL A 266 3.78 -16.11 0.56
CA VAL A 266 2.99 -15.11 -0.16
C VAL A 266 1.88 -14.59 0.74
N VAL A 267 1.78 -13.27 0.82
CA VAL A 267 0.83 -12.55 1.65
C VAL A 267 0.21 -11.45 0.80
N ASN A 268 -1.10 -11.51 0.57
CA ASN A 268 -1.84 -10.40 -0.03
C ASN A 268 -2.09 -9.36 1.06
N VAL A 269 -1.54 -8.16 0.88
CA VAL A 269 -1.50 -7.13 1.92
C VAL A 269 -2.89 -6.62 2.25
N GLU A 270 -3.73 -6.38 1.25
CA GLU A 270 -5.12 -5.95 1.43
C GLU A 270 -5.93 -6.94 2.28
N ASN A 271 -5.80 -8.24 2.04
CA ASN A 271 -6.46 -9.27 2.85
C ASN A 271 -5.84 -9.40 4.26
N ALA A 272 -4.56 -9.08 4.37
CA ALA A 272 -3.76 -9.27 5.57
C ALA A 272 -3.85 -8.10 6.55
N LEU A 273 -4.11 -6.89 6.03
CA LEU A 273 -4.59 -5.72 6.77
C LEU A 273 -6.02 -5.90 7.29
N GLY A 274 -6.36 -7.14 7.62
CA GLY A 274 -7.69 -7.68 7.72
C GLY A 274 -8.65 -6.78 8.50
N GLN A 275 -9.90 -6.86 8.08
CA GLN A 275 -11.01 -6.42 8.90
C GLN A 275 -10.99 -7.23 10.22
N LEU A 276 -10.90 -6.57 11.36
CA LEU A 276 -11.28 -7.20 12.63
C LEU A 276 -12.80 -7.29 12.63
N LEU A 277 -13.31 -8.49 12.38
CA LEU A 277 -14.74 -8.75 12.26
C LEU A 277 -15.24 -9.48 13.51
N PHE A 278 -16.01 -8.79 14.32
CA PHE A 278 -16.73 -9.40 15.44
C PHE A 278 -18.09 -9.90 14.97
N LEU A 279 -18.12 -11.10 14.37
CA LEU A 279 -19.32 -11.76 13.86
C LEU A 279 -19.98 -12.64 14.92
N ASP A 280 -21.24 -12.33 15.27
CA ASP A 280 -22.05 -13.10 16.23
C ASP A 280 -21.29 -13.51 17.51
N PRO A 281 -20.67 -12.55 18.22
CA PRO A 281 -19.76 -12.82 19.33
C PRO A 281 -20.46 -13.39 20.56
N PHE A 282 -19.67 -13.87 21.52
CA PHE A 282 -20.14 -14.45 22.77
C PHE A 282 -19.58 -13.71 23.99
N ILE A 283 -20.33 -13.72 25.09
CA ILE A 283 -19.79 -13.40 26.41
C ILE A 283 -19.84 -14.66 27.25
N GLU A 284 -18.71 -15.09 27.80
CA GLU A 284 -18.62 -16.23 28.70
C GLU A 284 -18.14 -15.79 30.09
N PHE A 285 -18.17 -16.72 31.04
CA PHE A 285 -17.70 -16.53 32.39
C PHE A 285 -16.65 -17.59 32.75
N ASP A 286 -15.53 -17.13 33.32
CA ASP A 286 -14.51 -17.97 33.93
C ASP A 286 -14.07 -17.36 35.27
N GLU A 287 -14.36 -18.07 36.36
CA GLU A 287 -14.01 -17.68 37.73
C GLU A 287 -12.49 -17.45 37.89
N SER A 288 -11.64 -18.16 37.13
CA SER A 288 -10.19 -18.00 37.20
C SER A 288 -9.69 -16.66 36.65
N ARG A 289 -10.52 -15.96 35.88
CA ARG A 289 -10.23 -14.64 35.30
C ARG A 289 -10.74 -13.50 36.18
N GLN A 290 -11.50 -13.81 37.22
CA GLN A 290 -12.00 -12.82 38.16
C GLN A 290 -10.85 -12.22 38.98
N THR A 291 -10.85 -10.90 39.11
CA THR A 291 -9.89 -10.15 39.93
C THR A 291 -10.60 -9.06 40.72
N ASP A 292 -9.85 -8.26 41.48
CA ASP A 292 -10.40 -7.10 42.18
C ASP A 292 -10.94 -6.02 41.21
N THR A 293 -10.63 -6.10 39.92
CA THR A 293 -11.02 -5.10 38.90
C THR A 293 -11.80 -5.69 37.71
N VAL A 294 -11.91 -7.03 37.61
CA VAL A 294 -12.52 -7.74 36.48
C VAL A 294 -13.54 -8.75 37.00
N THR A 295 -14.71 -8.81 36.34
CA THR A 295 -15.86 -9.64 36.76
C THR A 295 -15.68 -11.14 36.51
N GLY A 296 -14.70 -11.52 35.67
CA GLY A 296 -14.58 -12.86 35.11
C GLY A 296 -15.45 -13.09 33.86
N LEU A 297 -16.29 -12.12 33.48
CA LEU A 297 -16.95 -12.10 32.17
C LEU A 297 -15.97 -11.61 31.10
N PHE A 298 -16.01 -12.21 29.91
CA PHE A 298 -15.16 -11.82 28.80
C PHE A 298 -15.86 -11.97 27.46
N PHE A 299 -15.56 -11.06 26.55
CA PHE A 299 -16.00 -11.02 25.16
C PHE A 299 -15.11 -11.93 24.31
N ILE A 300 -15.74 -12.75 23.48
CA ILE A 300 -15.08 -13.67 22.57
C ILE A 300 -15.62 -13.43 21.16
N ASP A 301 -14.73 -13.38 20.18
CA ASP A 301 -15.11 -13.35 18.77
C ASP A 301 -15.42 -14.77 18.23
N ASP A 302 -15.66 -14.91 16.92
CA ASP A 302 -15.95 -16.21 16.30
C ASP A 302 -14.72 -17.13 16.17
N THR A 303 -13.52 -16.63 16.48
CA THR A 303 -12.26 -17.39 16.51
C THR A 303 -12.00 -18.09 17.84
N ALA A 304 -12.89 -17.86 18.83
CA ALA A 304 -12.81 -18.40 20.19
C ALA A 304 -11.62 -17.85 21.02
N VAL A 305 -11.11 -16.67 20.66
CA VAL A 305 -10.07 -15.96 21.43
C VAL A 305 -10.74 -14.86 22.28
N PRO A 306 -10.50 -14.80 23.61
CA PRO A 306 -10.95 -13.70 24.44
C PRO A 306 -10.34 -12.37 23.98
N VAL A 307 -11.17 -11.39 23.67
CA VAL A 307 -10.74 -10.06 23.18
C VAL A 307 -10.77 -9.02 24.29
N PHE A 308 -11.88 -9.01 25.06
CA PHE A 308 -12.09 -8.05 26.16
C PHE A 308 -12.54 -8.72 27.45
N ASP A 309 -12.01 -8.22 28.55
CA ASP A 309 -12.49 -8.45 29.91
C ASP A 309 -13.48 -7.41 30.33
N PHE A 310 -14.57 -7.84 30.96
CA PHE A 310 -15.55 -6.94 31.54
C PHE A 310 -15.03 -6.53 32.91
N SER A 311 -14.65 -5.26 33.03
CA SER A 311 -14.28 -4.67 34.32
C SER A 311 -15.43 -4.75 35.32
N ASN A 312 -15.16 -4.43 36.59
CA ASN A 312 -16.23 -4.29 37.57
C ASN A 312 -17.25 -3.24 37.11
N PRO A 313 -18.56 -3.57 37.13
CA PRO A 313 -19.56 -2.73 36.49
C PRO A 313 -19.68 -1.36 37.18
N LYS A 314 -19.69 -0.32 36.36
CA LYS A 314 -20.03 1.07 36.74
C LYS A 314 -21.49 1.17 37.19
N LEU A 315 -22.36 0.37 36.56
CA LEU A 315 -23.79 0.30 36.85
C LEU A 315 -24.24 -1.16 36.85
N ILE A 316 -25.06 -1.52 37.83
CA ILE A 316 -25.83 -2.75 37.79
C ILE A 316 -27.20 -2.56 38.43
N GLU A 317 -28.25 -2.78 37.64
CA GLU A 317 -29.64 -2.67 38.06
C GLU A 317 -30.39 -3.94 37.68
N VAL A 318 -31.00 -4.59 38.67
CA VAL A 318 -31.80 -5.80 38.47
C VAL A 318 -33.19 -5.58 39.03
N ASP A 319 -34.19 -5.69 38.16
CA ASP A 319 -35.60 -5.75 38.55
C ASP A 319 -36.10 -7.18 38.29
N ALA A 320 -36.03 -8.02 39.32
CA ALA A 320 -36.44 -9.42 39.24
C ALA A 320 -37.95 -9.57 39.00
N ASP A 321 -38.77 -8.60 39.43
CA ASP A 321 -40.21 -8.61 39.24
C ASP A 321 -40.58 -8.25 37.80
N ALA A 322 -39.88 -7.27 37.22
CA ALA A 322 -40.02 -6.90 35.81
C ALA A 322 -39.28 -7.85 34.85
N GLY A 323 -38.35 -8.66 35.37
CA GLY A 323 -37.53 -9.59 34.60
C GLY A 323 -36.50 -8.86 33.74
N THR A 324 -35.87 -7.81 34.26
CA THR A 324 -34.90 -6.99 33.53
C THR A 324 -33.58 -6.83 34.29
N LEU A 325 -32.48 -6.79 33.53
CA LEU A 325 -31.12 -6.51 33.98
C LEU A 325 -30.54 -5.39 33.10
N THR A 326 -29.93 -4.40 33.73
CA THR A 326 -29.07 -3.41 33.07
C THR A 326 -27.69 -3.44 33.73
N MET A 327 -26.64 -3.54 32.93
CA MET A 327 -25.25 -3.49 33.38
C MET A 327 -24.45 -2.57 32.46
N GLU A 328 -23.56 -1.75 33.02
CA GLU A 328 -22.55 -0.98 32.26
C GLU A 328 -21.16 -1.25 32.81
N THR A 329 -20.18 -1.43 31.93
CA THR A 329 -18.80 -1.78 32.28
C THR A 329 -17.82 -1.43 31.18
N ASP A 330 -16.55 -1.33 31.55
CA ASP A 330 -15.43 -1.06 30.65
C ASP A 330 -14.93 -2.37 30.05
N LEU A 331 -14.49 -2.31 28.80
CA LEU A 331 -13.90 -3.38 28.02
C LEU A 331 -12.39 -3.29 28.12
N LEU A 332 -11.77 -4.17 28.90
CA LEU A 332 -10.32 -4.18 29.07
C LEU A 332 -9.68 -5.20 28.14
N PHE A 333 -8.66 -4.81 27.36
CA PHE A 333 -7.98 -5.78 26.49
C PHE A 333 -7.40 -6.96 27.28
N THR A 334 -7.52 -8.16 26.72
CA THR A 334 -7.04 -9.38 27.38
C THR A 334 -5.54 -9.60 27.15
N PRO A 335 -4.89 -10.44 27.98
CA PRO A 335 -3.53 -10.93 27.70
C PRO A 335 -3.41 -11.65 26.35
N GLU A 336 -4.44 -12.40 25.96
CA GLU A 336 -4.51 -13.09 24.66
C GLU A 336 -4.45 -12.10 23.51
N GLU A 337 -5.20 -11.00 23.61
CA GLU A 337 -5.20 -9.94 22.60
C GLU A 337 -3.86 -9.19 22.57
N GLY A 338 -3.25 -8.96 23.73
CA GLY A 338 -1.88 -8.42 23.80
C GLY A 338 -0.84 -9.31 23.10
N VAL A 339 -1.01 -10.64 23.13
CA VAL A 339 -0.16 -11.57 22.36
C VAL A 339 -0.48 -11.50 20.86
N ALA A 340 -1.75 -11.36 20.49
CA ALA A 340 -2.19 -11.25 19.10
C ALA A 340 -1.63 -9.97 18.42
N PHE A 341 -1.70 -8.84 19.12
CA PHE A 341 -1.10 -7.56 18.70
C PHE A 341 0.39 -7.44 19.00
N LYS A 342 0.98 -8.42 19.72
CA LYS A 342 2.37 -8.38 20.21
C LYS A 342 2.72 -7.11 20.98
N ASP A 343 1.74 -6.56 21.70
CA ASP A 343 1.91 -5.42 22.60
C ASP A 343 1.73 -5.89 24.05
N GLU A 344 2.85 -6.00 24.76
CA GLU A 344 2.88 -6.39 26.18
C GLU A 344 2.19 -5.37 27.11
N LYS A 345 1.89 -4.15 26.62
CA LYS A 345 1.20 -3.10 27.39
C LYS A 345 -0.29 -3.04 27.13
N LEU A 346 -0.77 -3.67 26.07
CA LEU A 346 -2.18 -3.66 25.70
C LEU A 346 -3.08 -4.30 26.76
N PRO A 347 -2.72 -5.41 27.43
CA PRO A 347 -3.60 -6.04 28.41
C PRO A 347 -3.97 -5.10 29.56
N GLY A 348 -5.27 -4.96 29.82
CA GLY A 348 -5.83 -4.09 30.85
C GLY A 348 -6.04 -2.63 30.42
N ILE A 349 -5.66 -2.25 29.20
CA ILE A 349 -6.03 -0.95 28.62
C ILE A 349 -7.54 -0.95 28.35
N ASP A 350 -8.19 0.18 28.64
CA ASP A 350 -9.59 0.41 28.37
C ASP A 350 -9.79 0.59 26.86
N GLY A 351 -10.39 -0.42 26.21
CA GLY A 351 -10.75 -0.41 24.81
C GLY A 351 -12.14 0.19 24.54
N GLY A 352 -12.89 0.62 25.56
CA GLY A 352 -14.20 1.21 25.40
C GLY A 352 -15.23 0.68 26.39
N ASP A 353 -16.52 0.90 26.12
CA ASP A 353 -17.59 0.58 27.06
C ASP A 353 -18.55 -0.47 26.49
N ALA A 354 -19.13 -1.28 27.38
CA ALA A 354 -20.24 -2.18 27.11
C ALA A 354 -21.43 -1.93 28.04
N ARG A 355 -22.63 -2.01 27.47
CA ARG A 355 -23.91 -1.94 28.18
C ARG A 355 -24.81 -3.11 27.83
N ILE A 356 -25.15 -3.94 28.81
CA ILE A 356 -26.05 -5.07 28.65
C ILE A 356 -27.44 -4.68 29.17
N GLU A 357 -28.43 -4.65 28.28
CA GLU A 357 -29.85 -4.46 28.61
C GLU A 357 -30.61 -5.75 28.28
N ALA A 358 -30.76 -6.60 29.30
CA ALA A 358 -31.25 -7.96 29.15
C ALA A 358 -32.62 -8.18 29.79
N LYS A 359 -33.39 -9.07 29.18
CA LYS A 359 -34.48 -9.79 29.86
C LYS A 359 -33.92 -11.01 30.54
N ILE A 360 -34.31 -11.20 31.78
CA ILE A 360 -33.93 -12.33 32.61
C ILE A 360 -35.16 -13.13 33.02
N VAL A 361 -34.98 -14.43 33.23
CA VAL A 361 -36.04 -15.30 33.76
C VAL A 361 -35.50 -16.14 34.92
N PRO A 362 -36.36 -16.54 35.87
CA PRO A 362 -35.94 -17.44 36.94
C PRO A 362 -35.46 -18.79 36.40
N SER A 363 -34.36 -19.30 36.94
CA SER A 363 -33.78 -20.60 36.65
C SER A 363 -33.33 -21.25 37.96
N GLU A 364 -34.15 -22.19 38.47
CA GLU A 364 -34.01 -22.74 39.83
C GLU A 364 -33.97 -21.64 40.90
N ASP A 365 -32.89 -21.55 41.69
CA ASP A 365 -32.65 -20.51 42.71
C ASP A 365 -31.92 -19.27 42.14
N ASN A 366 -31.68 -19.24 40.82
CA ASN A 366 -30.91 -18.24 40.10
C ASN A 366 -31.74 -17.56 38.99
N PHE A 367 -31.07 -16.78 38.15
CA PHE A 367 -31.64 -16.16 36.96
C PHE A 367 -30.79 -16.46 35.73
N GLU A 368 -31.43 -16.56 34.56
CA GLU A 368 -30.74 -16.70 33.27
C GLU A 368 -31.07 -15.51 32.35
N ILE A 369 -30.07 -15.10 31.55
CA ILE A 369 -30.24 -14.08 30.50
C ILE A 369 -30.78 -14.74 29.23
N VAL A 370 -31.92 -14.25 28.71
CA VAL A 370 -32.61 -14.92 27.58
C VAL A 370 -32.77 -14.07 26.32
N SER A 371 -32.72 -12.75 26.43
CA SER A 371 -32.81 -11.84 25.28
C SER A 371 -32.44 -10.43 25.70
N GLY A 372 -32.32 -9.51 24.74
CA GLY A 372 -31.94 -8.12 25.01
C GLY A 372 -30.94 -7.62 24.01
N THR A 373 -30.21 -6.58 24.40
CA THR A 373 -29.12 -5.99 23.61
C THR A 373 -27.87 -5.89 24.46
N THR A 374 -26.74 -6.29 23.92
CA THR A 374 -25.41 -5.86 24.39
C THR A 374 -24.95 -4.75 23.46
N SER A 375 -24.87 -3.53 23.98
CA SER A 375 -24.39 -2.36 23.24
C SER A 375 -22.92 -2.14 23.54
N MET A 376 -22.12 -1.81 22.53
CA MET A 376 -20.68 -1.58 22.68
C MET A 376 -20.24 -0.34 21.93
N THR A 377 -19.23 0.34 22.45
CA THR A 377 -18.47 1.39 21.76
C THR A 377 -17.00 1.12 22.01
N PHE A 378 -16.17 1.47 21.04
CA PHE A 378 -14.73 1.28 21.07
C PHE A 378 -14.08 2.64 21.28
N ASP A 379 -13.12 2.76 22.20
CA ASP A 379 -12.40 4.02 22.42
C ASP A 379 -11.63 4.40 21.16
N PRO A 380 -12.01 5.48 20.46
CA PRO A 380 -11.38 5.83 19.19
C PRO A 380 -9.89 6.11 19.33
N ALA A 381 -9.43 6.68 20.45
CA ALA A 381 -8.03 7.02 20.63
C ALA A 381 -7.17 5.75 20.76
N VAL A 382 -7.66 4.75 21.49
CA VAL A 382 -6.94 3.48 21.66
C VAL A 382 -6.91 2.68 20.36
N PHE A 383 -8.04 2.59 19.66
CA PHE A 383 -8.07 1.91 18.37
C PHE A 383 -7.31 2.67 17.29
N GLU A 384 -7.28 4.01 17.32
CA GLU A 384 -6.41 4.82 16.45
C GLU A 384 -4.93 4.53 16.69
N GLU A 385 -4.49 4.37 17.94
CA GLU A 385 -3.12 3.96 18.26
C GLU A 385 -2.79 2.55 17.76
N LEU A 386 -3.78 1.66 17.69
CA LEU A 386 -3.68 0.33 17.08
C LEU A 386 -3.81 0.36 15.54
N GLY A 387 -4.01 1.55 14.95
CA GLY A 387 -4.22 1.71 13.52
C GLY A 387 -5.55 1.15 13.03
N LEU A 388 -6.59 1.11 13.87
CA LEU A 388 -7.90 0.55 13.57
C LEU A 388 -9.03 1.59 13.71
N THR A 389 -10.06 1.47 12.88
CA THR A 389 -11.29 2.26 13.00
C THR A 389 -12.53 1.44 12.71
N LEU A 390 -13.62 1.72 13.43
CA LEU A 390 -14.92 1.09 13.20
C LEU A 390 -15.53 1.64 11.91
N ILE A 391 -15.66 0.80 10.89
CA ILE A 391 -16.14 1.20 9.56
C ILE A 391 -17.55 0.73 9.23
N ASP A 392 -18.01 -0.37 9.83
CA ASP A 392 -19.33 -0.92 9.56
C ASP A 392 -19.89 -1.66 10.78
N THR A 393 -21.21 -1.60 10.91
CA THR A 393 -21.96 -2.33 11.94
C THR A 393 -23.24 -2.91 11.33
N ASN A 394 -23.46 -4.21 11.52
CA ASN A 394 -24.76 -4.81 11.30
C ASN A 394 -25.41 -5.08 12.65
N ASN A 395 -26.00 -4.03 13.20
CA ASN A 395 -26.65 -4.05 14.49
C ASN A 395 -27.81 -5.06 14.49
N GLY A 396 -27.66 -6.17 15.21
CA GLY A 396 -28.72 -7.16 15.38
C GLY A 396 -29.92 -6.62 16.17
N SER A 397 -29.70 -5.56 16.95
CA SER A 397 -30.68 -4.77 17.71
C SER A 397 -30.23 -3.31 17.79
N THR A 398 -31.14 -2.37 18.06
CA THR A 398 -30.77 -0.96 18.24
C THR A 398 -29.84 -0.80 19.45
N PRO A 399 -28.65 -0.17 19.30
CA PRO A 399 -27.76 0.12 20.43
C PRO A 399 -28.39 1.10 21.43
N ALA A 400 -27.91 1.08 22.68
CA ALA A 400 -28.21 2.10 23.66
C ALA A 400 -27.65 3.47 23.24
N GLU A 401 -28.21 4.55 23.79
CA GLU A 401 -27.74 5.92 23.49
C GLU A 401 -26.26 6.08 23.88
N GLY A 402 -25.45 6.56 22.95
CA GLY A 402 -24.00 6.72 23.15
C GLY A 402 -23.15 5.51 22.76
N PHE A 403 -23.75 4.44 22.23
CA PHE A 403 -23.04 3.24 21.76
C PHE A 403 -23.20 3.06 20.25
N ASP A 404 -22.17 2.51 19.59
CA ASP A 404 -22.12 2.37 18.13
C ASP A 404 -22.65 1.00 17.66
N VAL A 405 -22.37 -0.04 18.44
CA VAL A 405 -22.68 -1.44 18.12
C VAL A 405 -23.80 -1.96 19.00
N GLY A 406 -24.75 -2.69 18.42
CA GLY A 406 -25.92 -3.26 19.08
C GLY A 406 -26.09 -4.73 18.76
N TYR A 407 -25.46 -5.60 19.57
CA TYR A 407 -25.57 -7.04 19.46
C TYR A 407 -26.86 -7.55 20.08
N ARG A 408 -27.69 -8.27 19.30
CA ARG A 408 -28.93 -8.85 19.82
C ARG A 408 -28.64 -10.13 20.58
N ILE A 409 -29.03 -10.19 21.84
CA ILE A 409 -28.91 -11.40 22.66
C ILE A 409 -29.93 -12.44 22.20
N ILE A 410 -29.47 -13.66 21.97
CA ILE A 410 -30.29 -14.82 21.64
C ILE A 410 -30.15 -15.91 22.71
N SER A 411 -31.29 -16.48 23.13
CA SER A 411 -31.27 -17.63 24.03
C SER A 411 -30.98 -18.92 23.28
N ASN A 412 -30.13 -19.75 23.88
CA ASN A 412 -29.88 -21.13 23.44
C ASN A 412 -30.56 -22.19 24.35
N LYS A 413 -31.23 -21.76 25.43
CA LYS A 413 -31.90 -22.54 26.49
C LYS A 413 -31.04 -23.50 27.32
N GLU A 414 -29.99 -24.08 26.75
CA GLU A 414 -29.17 -25.11 27.43
C GLU A 414 -27.93 -24.53 28.11
N ASP A 415 -27.55 -23.31 27.74
CA ASP A 415 -26.24 -22.70 27.99
C ASP A 415 -26.37 -21.16 28.01
N ASN A 416 -27.53 -20.66 28.46
CA ASN A 416 -27.68 -19.23 28.75
C ASN A 416 -26.83 -18.89 29.97
N LEU A 417 -26.27 -17.67 30.03
CA LEU A 417 -25.55 -17.20 31.21
C LEU A 417 -26.48 -17.19 32.43
N ILE A 418 -26.10 -17.91 33.48
CA ILE A 418 -26.78 -18.00 34.76
C ILE A 418 -26.02 -17.15 35.79
N PHE A 419 -26.76 -16.42 36.62
CA PHE A 419 -26.21 -15.63 37.71
C PHE A 419 -27.09 -15.70 38.97
N SER A 420 -26.47 -15.54 40.13
CA SER A 420 -27.14 -15.39 41.43
C SER A 420 -27.33 -13.92 41.79
N LEU A 421 -28.30 -13.66 42.68
CA LEU A 421 -28.51 -12.39 43.35
C LEU A 421 -28.25 -12.47 44.87
N GLU A 422 -27.81 -13.62 45.40
CA GLU A 422 -27.60 -13.80 46.84
C GLU A 422 -26.56 -12.83 47.42
N GLU A 423 -25.49 -12.57 46.67
CA GLU A 423 -24.42 -11.63 47.02
C GLU A 423 -24.36 -10.46 46.02
N GLY A 424 -25.51 -10.08 45.48
CA GLY A 424 -25.59 -9.21 44.30
C GLY A 424 -25.36 -10.01 43.02
N PHE A 425 -25.26 -9.31 41.89
CA PHE A 425 -25.06 -9.98 40.60
C PHE A 425 -23.74 -10.77 40.59
N THR A 426 -23.85 -12.09 40.57
CA THR A 426 -22.72 -13.01 40.59
C THR A 426 -22.88 -14.04 39.47
N PRO A 427 -22.11 -13.94 38.37
CA PRO A 427 -22.12 -14.96 37.34
C PRO A 427 -21.76 -16.35 37.90
N ILE A 428 -22.42 -17.38 37.41
CA ILE A 428 -22.17 -18.78 37.79
C ILE A 428 -21.58 -19.57 36.63
N GLY A 429 -22.08 -19.34 35.41
CA GLY A 429 -21.61 -20.03 34.20
C GLY A 429 -22.61 -19.92 33.05
N GLY A 430 -22.26 -20.52 31.91
CA GLY A 430 -23.00 -20.37 30.65
C GLY A 430 -22.51 -19.18 29.83
N ALA A 431 -23.25 -18.84 28.77
CA ALA A 431 -22.86 -17.79 27.83
C ALA A 431 -24.01 -16.87 27.41
N ILE A 432 -23.68 -15.63 27.04
CA ILE A 432 -24.57 -14.74 26.31
C ILE A 432 -24.21 -14.85 24.83
N LYS A 433 -25.14 -15.38 24.03
CA LYS A 433 -24.97 -15.52 22.58
C LYS A 433 -25.57 -14.33 21.87
N HIS A 434 -24.92 -13.87 20.80
CA HIS A 434 -25.37 -12.70 20.07
C HIS A 434 -25.66 -12.98 18.60
N ILE A 435 -26.38 -12.04 17.98
CA ILE A 435 -26.43 -11.84 16.54
C ILE A 435 -26.05 -10.39 16.25
N GLY A 436 -25.17 -10.18 15.28
CA GLY A 436 -24.76 -8.87 14.80
C GLY A 436 -23.30 -8.87 14.35
N THR A 437 -22.86 -7.78 13.73
CA THR A 437 -21.46 -7.61 13.35
C THR A 437 -20.95 -6.21 13.71
N ALA A 438 -19.67 -6.14 14.06
CA ALA A 438 -18.88 -4.92 14.00
C ALA A 438 -17.61 -5.20 13.21
N THR A 439 -17.26 -4.31 12.30
CA THR A 439 -16.10 -4.42 11.43
C THR A 439 -15.18 -3.24 11.70
N LEU A 440 -13.97 -3.52 12.15
CA LEU A 440 -12.91 -2.53 12.23
C LEU A 440 -11.92 -2.76 11.10
N GLU A 441 -11.48 -1.69 10.44
CA GLU A 441 -10.46 -1.75 9.39
C GLU A 441 -9.23 -0.95 9.77
N TYR A 442 -8.10 -1.28 9.13
CA TYR A 442 -6.90 -0.48 9.21
C TYR A 442 -7.19 0.98 8.81
N LEU A 443 -6.74 1.91 9.63
CA LEU A 443 -6.89 3.36 9.44
C LEU A 443 -6.05 3.81 8.26
N SER A 444 -6.67 3.82 7.08
CA SER A 444 -6.10 4.47 5.91
C SER A 444 -6.43 5.96 5.91
N THR A 445 -5.41 6.79 5.69
CA THR A 445 -5.63 8.23 5.41
C THR A 445 -6.36 8.46 4.08
N ALA A 446 -6.30 7.47 3.19
CA ALA A 446 -6.80 7.50 1.82
C ALA A 446 -8.07 6.66 1.67
N THR A 447 -9.16 7.06 2.32
CA THR A 447 -10.43 6.30 2.37
C THR A 447 -11.13 6.07 1.01
N PHE A 448 -10.56 6.55 -0.10
CA PHE A 448 -11.07 6.30 -1.45
C PHE A 448 -10.51 5.01 -2.06
N ALA A 449 -9.43 4.48 -1.50
CA ALA A 449 -8.81 3.22 -1.87
C ALA A 449 -8.86 2.27 -0.66
N ARG A 450 -8.83 0.96 -0.91
CA ARG A 450 -8.76 -0.04 0.15
C ARG A 450 -7.33 -0.10 0.68
N ALA A 451 -7.17 -0.25 1.99
CA ALA A 451 -5.86 -0.36 2.62
C ALA A 451 -5.02 -1.49 1.98
N GLY A 452 -3.73 -1.25 1.74
CA GLY A 452 -2.85 -2.25 1.14
C GLY A 452 -2.92 -2.36 -0.38
N THR A 453 -3.46 -1.34 -1.05
CA THR A 453 -3.46 -1.21 -2.52
C THR A 453 -2.50 -0.10 -2.99
N GLU A 454 -2.13 -0.07 -4.26
CA GLU A 454 -1.17 0.92 -4.78
C GLU A 454 -1.64 2.38 -4.64
N GLN A 455 -2.94 2.67 -4.82
CA GLN A 455 -3.47 4.03 -4.65
C GLN A 455 -3.46 4.46 -3.19
N ASP A 456 -3.80 3.54 -2.29
CA ASP A 456 -3.71 3.74 -0.85
C ASP A 456 -2.27 4.03 -0.43
N ALA A 457 -1.34 3.13 -0.78
CA ALA A 457 0.08 3.28 -0.49
C ALA A 457 0.65 4.62 -0.97
N LEU A 458 0.35 5.03 -2.22
CA LEU A 458 0.81 6.30 -2.76
C LEU A 458 0.20 7.50 -2.01
N ALA A 459 -1.09 7.46 -1.72
CA ALA A 459 -1.76 8.54 -1.00
C ALA A 459 -1.22 8.70 0.43
N GLU A 460 -1.01 7.59 1.15
CA GLU A 460 -0.43 7.62 2.50
C GLU A 460 1.02 8.11 2.49
N TYR A 461 1.82 7.64 1.54
CA TYR A 461 3.22 8.06 1.40
C TYR A 461 3.32 9.56 1.11
N LEU A 462 2.47 10.08 0.22
CA LEU A 462 2.37 11.51 -0.04
C LEU A 462 1.95 12.29 1.22
N ALA A 463 0.96 11.79 1.97
CA ALA A 463 0.45 12.49 3.15
C ALA A 463 1.47 12.54 4.29
N GLU A 464 2.33 11.52 4.40
CA GLU A 464 3.35 11.43 5.44
C GLU A 464 4.62 12.20 5.06
N PHE A 465 5.17 11.97 3.87
CA PHE A 465 6.48 12.49 3.48
C PHE A 465 6.41 13.82 2.75
N PHE A 466 5.27 14.12 2.10
CA PHE A 466 5.05 15.34 1.32
C PHE A 466 3.69 16.01 1.62
N PRO A 467 3.35 16.23 2.91
CA PRO A 467 2.04 16.67 3.35
C PRO A 467 1.62 17.98 2.71
N VAL A 468 0.31 18.14 2.54
CA VAL A 468 -0.29 19.40 2.07
C VAL A 468 -0.05 20.48 3.11
N GLY A 469 0.73 21.50 2.75
CA GLY A 469 1.01 22.63 3.61
C GLY A 469 0.94 23.98 2.90
N ASP A 470 0.68 25.02 3.69
CA ASP A 470 0.52 26.41 3.23
C ASP A 470 1.80 27.24 3.38
N ASP A 471 2.85 26.68 4.00
CA ASP A 471 4.12 27.35 4.22
C ASP A 471 5.23 26.79 3.31
N LEU A 472 6.24 27.63 3.04
CA LEU A 472 7.40 27.28 2.23
C LEU A 472 8.33 26.25 2.90
N THR A 473 7.95 25.69 4.06
CA THR A 473 8.74 24.73 4.82
C THR A 473 8.16 23.32 4.81
N SER A 474 6.94 23.17 4.30
CA SER A 474 6.31 21.86 4.11
C SER A 474 7.10 21.09 3.06
N PRO A 475 7.51 19.84 3.34
CA PRO A 475 8.30 19.08 2.38
C PRO A 475 7.47 18.75 1.16
N THR A 476 8.09 18.86 -0.01
CA THR A 476 7.49 18.60 -1.32
C THR A 476 8.35 17.63 -2.07
N PHE A 477 7.74 16.73 -2.85
CA PHE A 477 8.51 15.91 -3.77
C PHE A 477 9.19 16.81 -4.81
N ASN A 478 10.51 16.74 -4.88
CA ASN A 478 11.31 17.67 -5.69
C ASN A 478 12.41 16.98 -6.51
N HIS A 479 12.30 15.67 -6.73
CA HIS A 479 13.22 14.94 -7.60
C HIS A 479 12.79 15.12 -9.08
N PRO A 480 13.47 15.98 -9.87
CA PRO A 480 13.08 16.21 -11.25
C PRO A 480 13.31 14.96 -12.10
N GLU A 481 12.45 14.77 -13.09
CA GLU A 481 12.66 13.78 -14.15
C GLU A 481 14.00 14.03 -14.87
N THR A 482 14.77 12.95 -15.07
CA THR A 482 16.06 12.99 -15.75
C THR A 482 15.98 12.36 -17.14
N SER A 483 16.98 12.66 -17.98
CA SER A 483 17.11 11.93 -19.25
C SER A 483 17.76 10.57 -18.99
N PRO A 484 17.57 9.57 -19.86
CA PRO A 484 18.04 8.20 -19.62
C PRO A 484 19.55 8.04 -19.43
N GLU A 485 20.33 9.04 -19.86
CA GLU A 485 21.78 9.07 -19.66
C GLU A 485 22.21 9.49 -18.25
N LYS A 486 21.25 9.98 -17.45
CA LYS A 486 21.44 10.51 -16.10
C LYS A 486 20.78 9.66 -15.01
N ASP A 487 20.00 8.66 -15.40
CA ASP A 487 19.39 7.68 -14.50
C ASP A 487 20.45 7.03 -13.61
N THR A 488 20.08 6.76 -12.35
CA THR A 488 21.03 6.27 -11.33
C THR A 488 20.59 4.99 -10.64
N TRP A 489 19.29 4.67 -10.64
CA TRP A 489 18.76 3.43 -10.09
C TRP A 489 18.53 2.36 -11.16
N ILE A 490 18.07 2.72 -12.35
CA ILE A 490 17.86 1.82 -13.48
C ILE A 490 18.66 2.32 -14.68
N VAL A 491 19.89 1.84 -14.82
CA VAL A 491 20.80 2.37 -15.85
C VAL A 491 20.83 1.48 -17.09
N ASN A 492 20.34 2.01 -18.22
CA ASN A 492 20.49 1.37 -19.52
C ASN A 492 21.84 1.73 -20.15
N LEU A 493 22.77 0.76 -20.18
CA LEU A 493 24.13 0.97 -20.68
C LEU A 493 24.19 1.30 -22.19
N ALA A 494 23.13 1.01 -22.96
CA ALA A 494 23.05 1.43 -24.35
C ALA A 494 22.70 2.92 -24.52
N LYS A 495 22.15 3.57 -23.49
CA LYS A 495 21.78 5.00 -23.48
C LYS A 495 22.87 5.87 -22.87
N VAL A 496 23.52 5.38 -21.82
CA VAL A 496 24.72 5.99 -21.25
C VAL A 496 25.89 5.76 -22.21
N GLY A 497 25.96 6.54 -23.30
CA GLY A 497 26.92 6.36 -24.39
C GLY A 497 28.33 6.05 -23.87
N GLU A 498 29.00 5.06 -24.46
CA GLU A 498 30.25 4.42 -23.97
C GLU A 498 31.01 5.30 -22.97
N LYS A 499 30.74 5.14 -21.67
CA LYS A 499 31.76 5.41 -20.66
C LYS A 499 32.82 4.33 -20.84
N SER A 500 33.66 4.52 -21.86
CA SER A 500 34.98 3.96 -21.80
C SER A 500 35.64 4.63 -20.60
N ASP A 501 35.68 3.94 -19.48
CA ASP A 501 36.65 4.20 -18.43
C ASP A 501 38.03 3.90 -19.05
N LEU A 502 38.49 4.79 -19.94
CA LEU A 502 39.88 4.86 -20.37
C LEU A 502 40.66 5.33 -19.14
N THR A 503 41.04 4.35 -18.33
CA THR A 503 42.12 4.51 -17.37
C THR A 503 43.40 4.72 -18.19
N PHE A 504 43.81 5.98 -18.33
CA PHE A 504 45.04 6.32 -19.02
C PHE A 504 46.23 6.04 -18.09
N ASP A 505 47.06 5.06 -18.44
CA ASP A 505 48.37 4.92 -17.82
C ASP A 505 49.21 6.18 -18.11
N PRO A 506 49.80 6.82 -17.09
CA PRO A 506 50.66 7.99 -17.27
C PRO A 506 51.80 7.67 -18.24
N GLY A 507 51.83 8.35 -19.39
CA GLY A 507 52.90 8.22 -20.40
C GLY A 507 52.51 7.53 -21.71
N THR A 508 51.23 7.16 -21.89
CA THR A 508 50.75 6.59 -23.15
C THR A 508 50.59 7.67 -24.23
N LEU A 509 51.29 7.53 -25.35
CA LEU A 509 51.14 8.39 -26.54
C LEU A 509 49.97 7.89 -27.39
N ILE A 510 48.98 8.74 -27.59
CA ILE A 510 47.84 8.49 -28.49
C ILE A 510 48.07 9.26 -29.78
N PHE A 511 47.99 8.56 -30.91
CA PHE A 511 48.03 9.18 -32.24
C PHE A 511 46.59 9.37 -32.73
N GLY A 512 46.30 10.57 -33.21
CA GLY A 512 45.07 10.83 -33.95
C GLY A 512 45.00 10.03 -35.25
N THR A 513 43.80 9.92 -35.80
CA THR A 513 43.56 9.32 -37.10
C THR A 513 43.78 10.36 -38.23
N THR A 514 43.67 9.92 -39.49
CA THR A 514 43.74 10.85 -40.64
C THR A 514 42.43 11.61 -40.89
N VAL A 515 41.44 11.50 -40.00
CA VAL A 515 40.18 12.26 -40.04
C VAL A 515 40.09 13.18 -38.81
N ASN A 516 39.03 14.00 -38.74
CA ASN A 516 38.80 14.87 -37.59
C ASN A 516 38.52 14.02 -36.35
N ASP A 517 39.44 14.02 -35.38
CA ASP A 517 39.22 13.45 -34.06
C ASP A 517 38.61 14.50 -33.12
N ILE A 518 37.67 14.09 -32.27
CA ILE A 518 37.06 14.92 -31.23
C ILE A 518 37.54 14.41 -29.88
N LEU A 519 38.22 15.25 -29.11
CA LEU A 519 38.61 14.97 -27.73
C LEU A 519 37.62 15.68 -26.79
N ASN A 520 36.67 14.93 -26.22
CA ASN A 520 35.74 15.45 -25.23
C ASN A 520 36.33 15.28 -23.82
N ILE A 521 36.75 16.38 -23.21
CA ILE A 521 37.18 16.41 -21.81
C ILE A 521 36.02 17.00 -21.01
N PHE A 522 35.34 16.15 -20.22
CA PHE A 522 34.33 16.61 -19.27
C PHE A 522 35.02 17.05 -17.98
N THR A 523 35.13 18.35 -17.77
CA THR A 523 35.42 18.93 -16.45
C THR A 523 34.34 19.97 -16.16
N ASP A 524 33.61 19.79 -15.06
CA ASP A 524 32.71 20.80 -14.52
C ASP A 524 33.49 22.07 -14.19
N PHE A 525 33.13 23.20 -14.81
CA PHE A 525 33.61 24.51 -14.40
C PHE A 525 32.45 25.39 -13.97
N THR A 526 32.38 25.68 -12.68
CA THR A 526 31.61 26.79 -12.12
C THR A 526 32.57 27.96 -11.86
N SER A 527 32.87 28.80 -12.86
CA SER A 527 33.32 30.18 -12.55
C SER A 527 33.14 31.16 -13.72
N THR A 528 32.91 32.42 -13.37
CA THR A 528 32.57 33.55 -14.25
C THR A 528 33.78 34.33 -14.81
N ASN A 529 34.98 33.77 -14.83
CA ASN A 529 36.14 34.45 -15.41
C ASN A 529 36.84 33.60 -16.47
N LYS A 530 37.14 34.24 -17.62
CA LYS A 530 37.99 33.71 -18.68
C LYS A 530 39.35 33.34 -18.08
N ASP A 531 39.66 32.06 -17.97
CA ASP A 531 41.02 31.62 -17.67
C ASP A 531 41.45 30.39 -18.47
N VAL A 532 42.76 30.40 -18.70
CA VAL A 532 43.57 29.59 -19.60
C VAL A 532 43.64 28.13 -19.14
N ILE A 533 43.45 27.18 -20.06
CA ILE A 533 43.67 25.75 -19.82
C ILE A 533 45.18 25.50 -19.79
N ASN A 534 45.71 25.06 -18.64
CA ASN A 534 47.12 24.67 -18.49
C ASN A 534 47.21 23.14 -18.40
N PHE A 535 47.72 22.50 -19.44
CA PHE A 535 48.00 21.07 -19.42
C PHE A 535 49.39 20.83 -18.83
N THR A 536 49.47 20.52 -17.54
CA THR A 536 50.71 19.98 -16.97
C THR A 536 50.81 18.48 -17.27
N GLY A 537 51.75 18.09 -18.14
CA GLY A 537 52.09 16.69 -18.41
C GLY A 537 51.46 16.06 -19.66
N LEU A 538 50.67 16.81 -20.43
CA LEU A 538 50.09 16.34 -21.69
C LEU A 538 50.77 17.06 -22.86
N SER A 539 51.53 16.32 -23.68
CA SER A 539 52.04 16.83 -24.96
C SER A 539 51.09 16.39 -26.07
N ILE A 540 50.26 17.31 -26.56
CA ILE A 540 49.41 17.05 -27.75
C ILE A 540 50.04 17.73 -28.96
N GLY A 541 50.27 16.96 -30.04
CA GLY A 541 50.70 17.50 -31.33
C GLY A 541 49.52 17.66 -32.28
N PHE A 542 49.34 18.85 -32.85
CA PHE A 542 48.32 19.13 -33.86
C PHE A 542 48.98 19.78 -35.10
N GLU A 543 48.52 19.48 -36.31
CA GLU A 543 48.90 20.24 -37.51
C GLU A 543 48.15 21.59 -37.59
N THR A 544 46.91 21.65 -37.09
CA THR A 544 46.11 22.89 -36.97
C THR A 544 45.13 22.77 -35.80
N LEU A 545 45.07 23.79 -34.94
CA LEU A 545 44.11 23.91 -33.83
C LEU A 545 43.12 25.03 -34.16
N THR A 546 41.83 24.71 -34.26
CA THR A 546 40.76 25.69 -34.39
C THR A 546 39.91 25.65 -33.12
N ILE A 547 39.87 26.75 -32.37
CA ILE A 547 39.08 26.91 -31.15
C ILE A 547 37.81 27.67 -31.56
N PHE A 548 36.63 27.09 -31.31
CA PHE A 548 35.34 27.76 -31.49
C PHE A 548 34.84 28.37 -30.19
#